data_AF-A0A4Q3C196-F1
#
_entry.id   AF-A0A4Q3C196-F1
#
_cell.length_a   1.000
_cell.length_b   1.000
_cell.length_c   1.000
_cell.angle_alpha   90.00
_cell.angle_beta   90.00
_cell.angle_gamma   90.00
#
_symmetry.space_group_name_H-M   'P 1'
#
loop_
_entity.id
_entity.type
_entity.pdbx_description
1 polymer ?
#
loop_
_entity_poly.entity_id
_entity_poly.type
_entity_poly.pdbx_seq_one_letter_code
_entity_poly.pdbx_strand_id
1 'polypeptide(L)'
;PIRLSYHYWKLTGDVKPFDADWKKSVQTILKTFKEQQRKQNDGPYSFQRKTAWATDGVPMNGFGYPVKPVGLICSSFRPSDDATIYSFLIPSNYFAVTSLNQAAEMMRHIGRDEALAGELSALATEVNNALQQHAVIDHPTYGKIYAFEVNGFGSYNLMDDANVPSLLSMPYLGAVKNTDPVYINTRKMLLSANNPFFFKGTAGEGIGGPHVGKDMIWPMSIIMRALTSNDDNEIRDCIRLLKTTHAGTGFMHESFHKDDVKNFTRKWFAWANTLFGELLWETYQAKPELLVS
;
A
#
# COMPACT_ATOMS: atom_id res chain seq x y z
N PRO A 1 -9.57 -7.17 -3.37
CA PRO A 1 -10.75 -7.62 -4.15
C PRO A 1 -11.85 -6.56 -4.32
N ILE A 2 -12.19 -5.81 -3.26
CA ILE A 2 -13.23 -4.77 -3.32
C ILE A 2 -12.92 -3.69 -4.36
N ARG A 3 -11.70 -3.14 -4.37
CA ARG A 3 -11.24 -2.19 -5.40
C ARG A 3 -11.54 -2.66 -6.82
N LEU A 4 -11.11 -3.88 -7.16
CA LEU A 4 -11.33 -4.45 -8.50
C LEU A 4 -12.82 -4.58 -8.83
N SER A 5 -13.60 -5.10 -7.88
CA SER A 5 -15.05 -5.31 -8.02
C SER A 5 -15.78 -3.98 -8.24
N TYR A 6 -15.42 -2.97 -7.46
CA TYR A 6 -15.98 -1.63 -7.55
C TYR A 6 -15.68 -0.97 -8.90
N HIS A 7 -14.42 -1.00 -9.36
CA HIS A 7 -14.07 -0.41 -10.65
C HIS A 7 -14.67 -1.18 -11.82
N TYR A 8 -14.71 -2.52 -11.77
CA TYR A 8 -15.40 -3.32 -12.79
C TYR A 8 -16.87 -2.92 -12.90
N TRP A 9 -17.58 -2.85 -11.77
CA TRP A 9 -18.98 -2.41 -11.72
C TRP A 9 -19.14 -1.00 -12.30
N LYS A 10 -18.32 -0.04 -11.86
CA LYS A 10 -18.43 1.36 -12.30
C LYS A 10 -18.14 1.55 -13.79
N LEU A 11 -17.21 0.78 -14.35
CA LEU A 11 -16.83 0.89 -15.76
C LEU A 11 -17.79 0.16 -16.70
N THR A 12 -18.37 -0.96 -16.27
CA THR A 12 -19.15 -1.83 -17.16
C THR A 12 -20.66 -1.78 -16.90
N GLY A 13 -21.07 -1.36 -15.69
CA GLY A 13 -22.44 -1.52 -15.20
C GLY A 13 -22.84 -2.97 -14.91
N ASP A 14 -21.97 -3.95 -15.15
CA ASP A 14 -22.29 -5.35 -14.94
C ASP A 14 -22.26 -5.69 -13.44
N VAL A 15 -23.37 -6.26 -12.97
CA VAL A 15 -23.56 -6.68 -11.58
C VAL A 15 -23.66 -8.19 -11.42
N LYS A 16 -23.64 -8.96 -12.52
CA LYS A 16 -23.78 -10.42 -12.51
C LYS A 16 -22.78 -11.13 -11.60
N PRO A 17 -21.50 -10.71 -11.48
CA PRO A 17 -20.54 -11.38 -10.60
C PRO A 17 -20.81 -11.18 -9.09
N PHE A 18 -21.68 -10.24 -8.70
CA PHE A 18 -21.87 -9.83 -7.31
C PHE A 18 -23.07 -10.53 -6.67
N ASP A 19 -22.97 -11.85 -6.60
CA ASP A 19 -24.00 -12.74 -6.07
C ASP A 19 -23.94 -12.89 -4.53
N ALA A 20 -24.59 -13.95 -4.02
CA ALA A 20 -24.61 -14.25 -2.60
C ALA A 20 -23.22 -14.57 -2.02
N ASP A 21 -22.32 -15.17 -2.81
CA ASP A 21 -20.96 -15.49 -2.37
C ASP A 21 -20.12 -14.21 -2.28
N TRP A 22 -20.32 -13.26 -3.20
CA TRP A 22 -19.75 -11.92 -3.06
C TRP A 22 -20.20 -11.24 -1.76
N LYS A 23 -21.51 -11.24 -1.48
CA LYS A 23 -22.05 -10.67 -0.22
C LYS A 23 -21.45 -11.34 1.01
N LYS A 24 -21.37 -12.68 1.03
CA LYS A 24 -20.74 -13.44 2.11
C LYS A 24 -19.26 -13.08 2.29
N SER A 25 -18.55 -12.83 1.19
CA SER A 25 -17.16 -12.35 1.22
C SER A 25 -17.05 -10.98 1.88
N VAL A 26 -17.95 -10.04 1.55
CA VAL A 26 -18.00 -8.71 2.18
C VAL A 26 -18.27 -8.80 3.69
N GLN A 27 -19.22 -9.66 4.10
CA GLN A 27 -19.49 -9.91 5.52
C GLN A 27 -18.28 -10.50 6.24
N THR A 28 -17.53 -11.39 5.58
CA THR A 28 -16.31 -11.99 6.12
C THR A 28 -15.21 -10.94 6.29
N ILE A 29 -15.05 -10.02 5.34
CA ILE A 29 -14.11 -8.90 5.45
C ILE A 29 -14.47 -8.02 6.64
N LEU A 30 -15.74 -7.62 6.77
CA LEU A 30 -16.21 -6.80 7.89
C LEU A 30 -15.95 -7.47 9.24
N LYS A 31 -16.28 -8.76 9.36
CA LYS A 31 -16.01 -9.56 10.57
C LYS A 31 -14.52 -9.58 10.89
N THR A 32 -13.68 -9.91 9.92
CA THR A 32 -12.22 -10.01 10.07
C THR A 32 -11.62 -8.68 10.53
N PHE A 33 -12.03 -7.57 9.92
CA PHE A 33 -11.53 -6.25 10.31
C PHE A 33 -11.94 -5.87 11.74
N LYS A 34 -13.20 -6.14 12.14
CA LYS A 34 -13.66 -5.92 13.52
C LYS A 34 -12.89 -6.78 14.52
N GLU A 35 -12.66 -8.06 14.21
CA GLU A 35 -11.85 -8.95 15.05
C GLU A 35 -10.41 -8.43 15.19
N GLN A 36 -9.82 -7.94 14.10
CA GLN A 36 -8.46 -7.38 14.10
C GLN A 36 -8.37 -5.94 14.64
N GLN A 37 -9.46 -5.30 15.04
CA GLN A 37 -9.38 -4.12 15.93
C GLN A 37 -8.94 -4.51 17.35
N ARG A 38 -9.01 -5.80 17.71
CA ARG A 38 -8.52 -6.37 18.98
C ARG A 38 -9.01 -5.64 20.23
N LYS A 39 -10.27 -5.18 20.19
CA LYS A 39 -10.88 -4.39 21.28
C LYS A 39 -11.13 -5.21 22.54
N GLN A 40 -11.45 -6.50 22.40
CA GLN A 40 -11.76 -7.38 23.54
C GLN A 40 -10.64 -8.36 23.89
N ASN A 41 -9.86 -8.80 22.90
CA ASN A 41 -8.78 -9.78 23.04
C ASN A 41 -7.87 -9.75 21.78
N ASP A 42 -6.87 -10.63 21.70
CA ASP A 42 -5.90 -10.70 20.60
C ASP A 42 -6.50 -11.10 19.23
N GLY A 43 -7.79 -11.49 19.20
CA GLY A 43 -8.47 -11.98 18.02
C GLY A 43 -8.18 -13.46 17.72
N PRO A 44 -8.83 -14.02 16.68
CA PRO A 44 -8.76 -15.45 16.38
C PRO A 44 -7.53 -15.87 15.58
N TYR A 45 -6.70 -14.93 15.14
CA TYR A 45 -5.57 -15.20 14.24
C TYR A 45 -4.24 -15.17 14.99
N SER A 46 -3.50 -16.28 14.90
CA SER A 46 -2.09 -16.36 15.27
C SER A 46 -1.31 -17.07 14.17
N PHE A 47 -0.04 -16.69 13.99
CA PHE A 47 0.81 -17.28 12.97
C PHE A 47 2.25 -17.42 13.44
N GLN A 48 2.83 -18.61 13.29
CA GLN A 48 4.26 -18.82 13.47
C GLN A 48 4.79 -19.71 12.36
N ARG A 49 5.99 -19.40 11.88
CA ARG A 49 6.70 -20.20 10.87
C ARG A 49 8.08 -20.54 11.41
N LYS A 50 8.51 -21.80 11.23
CA LYS A 50 9.91 -22.18 11.41
C LYS A 50 10.68 -21.76 10.16
N THR A 51 11.49 -20.72 10.29
CA THR A 51 12.17 -20.03 9.18
C THR A 51 13.47 -19.41 9.67
N ALA A 52 14.41 -19.15 8.76
CA ALA A 52 15.61 -18.36 9.04
C ALA A 52 15.39 -16.84 8.86
N TRP A 53 14.28 -16.46 8.21
CA TRP A 53 13.95 -15.06 7.93
C TRP A 53 13.13 -14.47 9.07
N ALA A 54 13.66 -13.46 9.76
CA ALA A 54 12.99 -12.88 10.93
C ALA A 54 11.61 -12.28 10.59
N THR A 55 11.42 -11.76 9.38
CA THR A 55 10.17 -11.15 8.92
C THR A 55 9.10 -12.16 8.51
N ASP A 56 9.44 -13.45 8.36
CA ASP A 56 8.49 -14.51 8.02
C ASP A 56 7.72 -15.05 9.25
N GLY A 57 8.15 -14.67 10.46
CA GLY A 57 7.55 -15.11 11.73
C GLY A 57 6.92 -13.94 12.48
N VAL A 58 5.82 -14.21 13.19
CA VAL A 58 5.17 -13.19 14.02
C VAL A 58 5.56 -13.42 15.50
N PRO A 59 6.04 -12.38 16.22
CA PRO A 59 6.43 -12.52 17.62
C PRO A 59 5.22 -12.73 18.54
N MET A 60 5.47 -12.88 19.85
CA MET A 60 4.42 -12.99 20.88
C MET A 60 3.44 -14.14 20.61
N ASN A 61 3.95 -15.36 20.47
CA ASN A 61 3.16 -16.56 20.15
C ASN A 61 2.30 -16.42 18.89
N GLY A 62 2.78 -15.63 17.92
CA GLY A 62 2.13 -15.44 16.64
C GLY A 62 1.08 -14.34 16.58
N PHE A 63 0.89 -13.56 17.66
CA PHE A 63 -0.07 -12.45 17.69
C PHE A 63 0.52 -11.11 17.28
N GLY A 64 1.84 -10.95 17.30
CA GLY A 64 2.54 -9.71 16.99
C GLY A 64 2.75 -8.85 18.23
N TYR A 65 3.47 -7.73 18.08
CA TYR A 65 3.67 -6.82 19.21
C TYR A 65 2.34 -6.21 19.69
N PRO A 66 2.22 -5.89 21.00
CA PRO A 66 0.98 -5.36 21.57
C PRO A 66 0.52 -4.06 20.89
N VAL A 67 -0.80 -3.90 20.82
CA VAL A 67 -1.46 -2.67 20.35
C VAL A 67 -2.40 -2.14 21.41
N LYS A 68 -2.59 -0.82 21.45
CA LYS A 68 -3.72 -0.19 22.14
C LYS A 68 -4.88 -0.15 21.15
N PRO A 69 -6.04 -0.77 21.43
CA PRO A 69 -7.13 -0.88 20.46
C PRO A 69 -7.87 0.46 20.28
N VAL A 70 -7.26 1.36 19.48
CA VAL A 70 -7.72 2.74 19.25
C VAL A 70 -8.70 2.89 18.06
N GLY A 71 -9.13 1.77 17.46
CA GLY A 71 -10.06 1.75 16.33
C GLY A 71 -9.41 1.43 14.97
N LEU A 72 -8.08 1.44 14.88
CA LEU A 72 -7.34 0.93 13.72
C LEU A 72 -7.41 -0.61 13.64
N ILE A 73 -7.19 -1.13 12.45
CA ILE A 73 -7.21 -2.57 12.14
C ILE A 73 -5.77 -3.10 12.15
N CYS A 74 -5.51 -4.16 12.90
CA CYS A 74 -4.23 -4.85 12.88
C CYS A 74 -4.02 -5.60 11.56
N SER A 75 -2.83 -5.43 10.98
CA SER A 75 -2.30 -6.29 9.93
C SER A 75 -1.07 -7.00 10.50
N SER A 76 -1.04 -8.34 10.48
CA SER A 76 0.14 -9.08 10.94
C SER A 76 1.30 -8.99 9.95
N PHE A 77 0.98 -8.82 8.67
CA PHE A 77 1.93 -8.76 7.56
C PHE A 77 1.67 -7.53 6.69
N ARG A 78 2.72 -7.07 6.02
CA ARG A 78 2.69 -6.04 5.00
C ARG A 78 2.33 -6.64 3.63
N PRO A 79 2.08 -5.83 2.60
CA PRO A 79 1.90 -6.31 1.23
C PRO A 79 3.18 -6.94 0.63
N SER A 80 4.33 -6.78 1.30
CA SER A 80 5.59 -7.49 0.99
C SER A 80 5.66 -8.91 1.58
N ASP A 81 4.61 -9.35 2.28
CA ASP A 81 4.58 -10.58 3.09
C ASP A 81 5.53 -10.58 4.31
N ASP A 82 6.17 -9.45 4.63
CA ASP A 82 6.96 -9.28 5.86
C ASP A 82 6.06 -8.93 7.06
N ALA A 83 6.36 -9.49 8.23
CA ALA A 83 5.67 -9.17 9.47
C ALA A 83 5.81 -7.67 9.81
N THR A 84 4.71 -7.05 10.23
CA THR A 84 4.72 -5.66 10.69
C THR A 84 5.49 -5.50 12.00
N ILE A 85 6.16 -4.37 12.21
CA ILE A 85 6.76 -4.05 13.52
C ILE A 85 5.65 -3.60 14.47
N TYR A 86 4.83 -2.65 14.05
CA TYR A 86 3.60 -2.30 14.76
C TYR A 86 2.38 -2.63 13.90
N SER A 87 1.43 -3.36 14.46
CA SER A 87 0.37 -4.00 13.67
C SER A 87 -0.60 -3.02 13.01
N PHE A 88 -0.68 -1.75 13.43
CA PHE A 88 -1.48 -0.77 12.69
C PHE A 88 -0.67 -0.22 11.51
N LEU A 89 -0.70 -0.98 10.42
CA LEU A 89 -0.11 -0.61 9.15
C LEU A 89 -0.95 0.51 8.48
N ILE A 90 -0.40 1.72 8.45
CA ILE A 90 -1.14 2.94 8.09
C ILE A 90 -1.61 2.94 6.63
N PRO A 91 -0.78 2.63 5.61
CA PRO A 91 -1.25 2.56 4.22
C PRO A 91 -2.41 1.58 4.03
N SER A 92 -2.37 0.44 4.72
CA SER A 92 -3.42 -0.58 4.64
C SER A 92 -4.70 -0.15 5.34
N ASN A 93 -4.62 0.58 6.45
CA ASN A 93 -5.80 1.15 7.10
C ASN A 93 -6.46 2.23 6.23
N TYR A 94 -5.67 3.09 5.57
CA TYR A 94 -6.17 4.03 4.56
C TYR A 94 -6.87 3.31 3.41
N PHE A 95 -6.25 2.24 2.88
CA PHE A 95 -6.86 1.44 1.82
C PHE A 95 -8.14 0.72 2.28
N ALA A 96 -8.21 0.28 3.54
CA ALA A 96 -9.40 -0.31 4.14
C ALA A 96 -10.56 0.70 4.20
N VAL A 97 -10.32 1.96 4.58
CA VAL A 97 -11.35 3.01 4.58
C VAL A 97 -11.94 3.19 3.17
N THR A 98 -11.09 3.35 2.15
CA THR A 98 -11.56 3.48 0.75
C THR A 98 -12.36 2.25 0.32
N SER A 99 -11.84 1.06 0.60
CA SER A 99 -12.48 -0.20 0.21
C SER A 99 -13.81 -0.44 0.96
N LEU A 100 -13.92 -0.11 2.24
CA LEU A 100 -15.15 -0.24 3.01
C LEU A 100 -16.25 0.70 2.48
N ASN A 101 -15.90 1.93 2.09
CA ASN A 101 -16.85 2.85 1.47
C ASN A 101 -17.32 2.35 0.09
N GLN A 102 -16.40 1.81 -0.73
CA GLN A 102 -16.75 1.16 -2.00
C GLN A 102 -17.70 -0.03 -1.79
N ALA A 103 -17.41 -0.89 -0.81
CA ALA A 103 -18.27 -2.03 -0.49
C ALA A 103 -19.65 -1.59 0.02
N ALA A 104 -19.71 -0.56 0.87
CA ALA A 104 -20.96 -0.01 1.38
C ALA A 104 -21.85 0.46 0.22
N GLU A 105 -21.29 1.20 -0.74
CA GLU A 105 -22.00 1.63 -1.94
C GLU A 105 -22.51 0.43 -2.75
N MET A 106 -21.66 -0.57 -3.01
CA MET A 106 -22.07 -1.79 -3.72
C MET A 106 -23.19 -2.54 -2.99
N MET A 107 -23.15 -2.62 -1.65
CA MET A 107 -24.20 -3.28 -0.87
C MET A 107 -25.54 -2.54 -0.93
N ARG A 108 -25.55 -1.19 -0.97
CA ARG A 108 -26.79 -0.42 -1.18
C ARG A 108 -27.36 -0.61 -2.57
N HIS A 109 -26.52 -0.51 -3.60
CA HIS A 109 -26.99 -0.47 -4.99
C HIS A 109 -27.26 -1.84 -5.59
N ILE A 110 -26.41 -2.82 -5.29
CA ILE A 110 -26.46 -4.17 -5.87
C ILE A 110 -27.12 -5.12 -4.89
N GLY A 111 -26.61 -5.16 -3.66
CA GLY A 111 -27.09 -6.09 -2.63
C GLY A 111 -28.45 -5.72 -2.01
N ARG A 112 -28.88 -4.46 -2.17
CA ARG A 112 -30.05 -3.86 -1.49
C ARG A 112 -30.05 -4.11 0.03
N ASP A 113 -28.87 -4.14 0.62
CA ASP A 113 -28.65 -4.44 2.03
C ASP A 113 -28.13 -3.19 2.76
N GLU A 114 -29.07 -2.33 3.17
CA GLU A 114 -28.77 -1.09 3.91
C GLU A 114 -28.15 -1.36 5.29
N ALA A 115 -28.48 -2.49 5.93
CA ALA A 115 -27.92 -2.83 7.23
C ALA A 115 -26.42 -3.12 7.11
N LEU A 116 -26.03 -4.01 6.18
CA LEU A 116 -24.63 -4.32 5.93
C LEU A 116 -23.86 -3.09 5.42
N ALA A 117 -24.46 -2.30 4.53
CA ALA A 117 -23.86 -1.05 4.07
C ALA A 117 -23.62 -0.07 5.23
N GLY A 118 -24.58 0.04 6.16
CA GLY A 118 -24.45 0.86 7.37
C GLY A 118 -23.29 0.41 8.26
N GLU A 119 -23.13 -0.90 8.48
CA GLU A 119 -22.00 -1.42 9.27
C GLU A 119 -20.64 -1.18 8.61
N LEU A 120 -20.55 -1.32 7.28
CA LEU A 120 -19.33 -1.04 6.52
C LEU A 120 -18.95 0.44 6.62
N SER A 121 -19.91 1.35 6.43
CA SER A 121 -19.69 2.79 6.59
C SER A 121 -19.31 3.16 8.02
N ALA A 122 -19.94 2.56 9.03
CA ALA A 122 -19.61 2.82 10.43
C ALA A 122 -18.15 2.42 10.76
N LEU A 123 -17.71 1.26 10.29
CA LEU A 123 -16.31 0.84 10.47
C LEU A 123 -15.35 1.76 9.70
N ALA A 124 -15.69 2.17 8.47
CA ALA A 124 -14.87 3.10 7.69
C ALA A 124 -14.70 4.44 8.43
N THR A 125 -15.79 4.98 9.00
CA THR A 125 -15.75 6.21 9.81
C THR A 125 -14.89 6.04 11.06
N GLU A 126 -15.02 4.92 11.77
CA GLU A 126 -14.20 4.65 12.95
C GLU A 126 -12.71 4.61 12.63
N VAL A 127 -12.32 3.82 11.62
CA VAL A 127 -10.91 3.69 11.20
C VAL A 127 -10.37 5.03 10.72
N ASN A 128 -11.15 5.79 9.94
CA ASN A 128 -10.74 7.12 9.48
C ASN A 128 -10.50 8.07 10.66
N ASN A 129 -11.38 8.09 11.67
CA ASN A 129 -11.20 8.90 12.86
C ASN A 129 -9.93 8.52 13.63
N ALA A 130 -9.64 7.22 13.76
CA ALA A 130 -8.41 6.74 14.39
C ALA A 130 -7.15 7.12 13.57
N LEU A 131 -7.22 7.07 12.24
CA LEU A 131 -6.13 7.54 11.35
C LEU A 131 -5.83 9.04 11.59
N GLN A 132 -6.85 9.89 11.68
CA GLN A 132 -6.64 11.32 11.94
C GLN A 132 -5.95 11.60 13.28
N GLN A 133 -6.12 10.71 14.28
CA GLN A 133 -5.55 10.87 15.62
C GLN A 133 -4.15 10.25 15.76
N HIS A 134 -3.86 9.18 15.00
CA HIS A 134 -2.70 8.32 15.28
C HIS A 134 -1.74 8.15 14.09
N ALA A 135 -2.14 8.47 12.87
CA ALA A 135 -1.29 8.24 11.69
C ALA A 135 -0.28 9.36 11.43
N VAL A 136 -0.52 10.58 11.92
CA VAL A 136 0.28 11.77 11.61
C VAL A 136 1.27 12.07 12.73
N ILE A 137 2.55 12.22 12.37
CA ILE A 137 3.67 12.52 13.26
C ILE A 137 4.28 13.88 12.88
N ASP A 138 4.63 14.69 13.89
CA ASP A 138 5.39 15.92 13.69
C ASP A 138 6.88 15.58 13.54
N HIS A 139 7.37 15.53 12.29
CA HIS A 139 8.77 15.28 11.98
C HIS A 139 9.60 16.57 12.03
N PRO A 140 10.79 16.57 12.67
CA PRO A 140 11.59 17.80 12.85
C PRO A 140 11.98 18.49 11.54
N THR A 141 12.25 17.73 10.48
CA THR A 141 12.67 18.26 9.16
C THR A 141 11.52 18.47 8.16
N TYR A 142 10.50 17.61 8.16
CA TYR A 142 9.47 17.59 7.10
C TYR A 142 8.11 18.12 7.58
N GLY A 143 7.97 18.47 8.85
CA GLY A 143 6.68 18.83 9.44
C GLY A 143 5.79 17.60 9.60
N LYS A 144 4.47 17.79 9.45
CA LYS A 144 3.50 16.69 9.56
C LYS A 144 3.68 15.68 8.43
N ILE A 145 3.91 14.42 8.81
CA ILE A 145 4.03 13.27 7.89
C ILE A 145 3.18 12.10 8.39
N TYR A 146 2.88 11.14 7.52
CA TYR A 146 2.29 9.87 7.94
C TYR A 146 3.38 8.88 8.40
N ALA A 147 3.14 8.22 9.53
CA ALA A 147 3.91 7.04 9.92
C ALA A 147 3.57 5.84 9.03
N PHE A 148 4.50 4.90 8.86
CA PHE A 148 4.23 3.66 8.13
C PHE A 148 3.43 2.68 9.00
N GLU A 149 3.81 2.55 10.26
CA GLU A 149 3.17 1.68 11.25
C GLU A 149 3.10 2.37 12.61
N VAL A 150 2.03 2.12 13.36
CA VAL A 150 1.86 2.61 14.74
C VAL A 150 1.27 1.53 15.64
N ASN A 151 1.37 1.67 16.97
CA ASN A 151 0.81 0.70 17.92
C ASN A 151 -0.30 1.27 18.82
N GLY A 152 -0.65 2.56 18.68
CA GLY A 152 -1.64 3.24 19.52
C GLY A 152 -1.16 3.62 20.93
N PHE A 153 0.05 3.21 21.34
CA PHE A 153 0.70 3.65 22.58
C PHE A 153 1.55 4.91 22.41
N GLY A 154 1.72 5.37 21.16
CA GLY A 154 2.57 6.53 20.80
C GLY A 154 3.86 6.14 20.08
N SER A 155 4.14 4.84 19.92
CA SER A 155 5.26 4.40 19.09
C SER A 155 4.88 4.37 17.62
N TYR A 156 5.83 4.72 16.76
CA TYR A 156 5.67 4.78 15.32
C TYR A 156 6.94 4.29 14.62
N ASN A 157 6.76 3.81 13.39
CA ASN A 157 7.83 3.43 12.47
C ASN A 157 7.81 4.38 11.26
N LEU A 158 8.92 5.07 11.00
CA LEU A 158 9.05 6.00 9.88
C LEU A 158 9.87 5.35 8.77
N MET A 159 9.19 4.89 7.73
CA MET A 159 9.77 4.27 6.54
C MET A 159 8.74 4.28 5.40
N ASP A 160 9.09 3.73 4.24
CA ASP A 160 8.11 3.12 3.33
C ASP A 160 8.61 1.77 2.87
N ASP A 161 7.71 0.96 2.33
CA ASP A 161 8.01 -0.24 1.55
C ASP A 161 7.51 -0.06 0.11
N ALA A 162 8.16 -0.69 -0.86
CA ALA A 162 7.78 -0.60 -2.26
C ALA A 162 6.43 -1.25 -2.60
N ASN A 163 5.95 -2.19 -1.77
CA ASN A 163 4.72 -2.94 -2.04
C ASN A 163 3.46 -2.12 -1.75
N VAL A 164 2.51 -2.15 -2.68
CA VAL A 164 1.25 -1.40 -2.60
C VAL A 164 0.19 -2.22 -1.83
N PRO A 165 -0.52 -1.67 -0.83
CA PRO A 165 -0.50 -0.28 -0.34
C PRO A 165 0.78 0.12 0.43
N SER A 166 1.46 1.14 -0.08
CA SER A 166 2.54 1.91 0.56
C SER A 166 2.11 3.36 0.82
N LEU A 167 2.85 4.11 1.64
CA LEU A 167 2.57 5.53 1.86
C LEU A 167 2.67 6.32 0.54
N LEU A 168 3.67 6.02 -0.30
CA LEU A 168 3.84 6.62 -1.62
C LEU A 168 2.62 6.37 -2.54
N SER A 169 1.98 5.20 -2.44
CA SER A 169 0.87 4.79 -3.31
C SER A 169 -0.51 5.29 -2.87
N MET A 170 -0.64 5.97 -1.73
CA MET A 170 -1.96 6.33 -1.20
C MET A 170 -2.82 7.17 -2.16
N PRO A 171 -2.27 8.12 -2.96
CA PRO A 171 -3.06 8.78 -3.99
C PRO A 171 -3.49 7.88 -5.14
N TYR A 172 -2.63 6.96 -5.57
CA TYR A 172 -2.97 5.97 -6.61
C TYR A 172 -4.17 5.10 -6.18
N LEU A 173 -4.25 4.77 -4.89
CA LEU A 173 -5.38 4.03 -4.31
C LEU A 173 -6.61 4.90 -4.00
N GLY A 174 -6.56 6.20 -4.27
CA GLY A 174 -7.62 7.15 -3.95
C GLY A 174 -7.86 7.33 -2.45
N ALA A 175 -6.88 7.00 -1.60
CA ALA A 175 -7.03 7.08 -0.15
C ALA A 175 -6.70 8.47 0.42
N VAL A 176 -5.78 9.18 -0.22
CA VAL A 176 -5.47 10.59 0.07
C VAL A 176 -5.32 11.35 -1.25
N LYS A 177 -5.51 12.67 -1.26
CA LYS A 177 -5.23 13.46 -2.47
C LYS A 177 -3.72 13.62 -2.64
N ASN A 178 -3.24 13.63 -3.88
CA ASN A 178 -1.83 13.93 -4.17
C ASN A 178 -1.44 15.38 -3.82
N THR A 179 -2.43 16.26 -3.58
CA THR A 179 -2.25 17.64 -3.10
C THR A 179 -2.36 17.78 -1.58
N ASP A 180 -2.56 16.68 -0.83
CA ASP A 180 -2.61 16.74 0.63
C ASP A 180 -1.23 17.18 1.17
N PRO A 181 -1.16 18.23 2.01
CA PRO A 181 0.12 18.75 2.51
C PRO A 181 0.89 17.72 3.37
N VAL A 182 0.20 16.88 4.13
CA VAL A 182 0.82 15.80 4.91
C VAL A 182 1.38 14.74 3.97
N TYR A 183 0.64 14.37 2.92
CA TYR A 183 1.15 13.46 1.88
C TYR A 183 2.38 14.03 1.17
N ILE A 184 2.36 15.30 0.78
CA ILE A 184 3.49 15.96 0.10
C ILE A 184 4.75 15.94 0.99
N ASN A 185 4.60 16.25 2.28
CA ASN A 185 5.71 16.18 3.25
C ASN A 185 6.21 14.75 3.42
N THR A 186 5.27 13.79 3.53
CA THR A 186 5.58 12.36 3.62
C THR A 186 6.38 11.93 2.39
N ARG A 187 5.89 12.19 1.17
CA ARG A 187 6.57 11.88 -0.10
C ARG A 187 8.01 12.39 -0.13
N LYS A 188 8.26 13.63 0.31
CA LYS A 188 9.62 14.19 0.40
C LYS A 188 10.53 13.40 1.34
N MET A 189 10.01 12.94 2.48
CA MET A 189 10.74 12.09 3.42
C MET A 189 11.02 10.70 2.81
N LEU A 190 10.00 10.08 2.19
CA LEU A 190 10.08 8.73 1.63
C LEU A 190 11.11 8.63 0.49
N LEU A 191 11.24 9.68 -0.32
CA LEU A 191 12.17 9.79 -1.45
C LEU A 191 13.49 10.47 -1.05
N SER A 192 13.98 10.14 0.15
CA SER A 192 15.23 10.69 0.69
C SER A 192 15.92 9.67 1.59
N ALA A 193 17.16 9.96 2.00
CA ALA A 193 17.92 9.13 2.95
C ALA A 193 17.27 9.01 4.35
N ASN A 194 16.22 9.78 4.65
CA ASN A 194 15.45 9.64 5.89
C ASN A 194 14.45 8.47 5.86
N ASN A 195 14.22 7.86 4.69
CA ASN A 195 13.61 6.55 4.59
C ASN A 195 14.73 5.49 4.60
N PRO A 196 14.78 4.58 5.59
CA PRO A 196 15.84 3.57 5.69
C PRO A 196 15.87 2.57 4.52
N PHE A 197 14.79 2.51 3.73
CA PHE A 197 14.68 1.65 2.55
C PHE A 197 14.66 2.44 1.23
N PHE A 198 15.01 3.73 1.26
CA PHE A 198 15.34 4.47 0.04
C PHE A 198 16.81 4.28 -0.29
N PHE A 199 17.09 3.77 -1.48
CA PHE A 199 18.44 3.51 -1.95
C PHE A 199 18.75 4.36 -3.17
N LYS A 200 20.00 4.81 -3.27
CA LYS A 200 20.52 5.58 -4.39
C LYS A 200 21.92 5.09 -4.74
N GLY A 201 22.13 4.77 -6.01
CA GLY A 201 23.39 4.29 -6.55
C GLY A 201 23.58 4.74 -8.00
N THR A 202 24.56 4.13 -8.65
CA THR A 202 24.97 4.45 -10.03
C THR A 202 23.93 4.06 -11.08
N ALA A 203 23.11 3.04 -10.82
CA ALA A 203 22.05 2.59 -11.72
C ALA A 203 20.71 3.32 -11.52
N GLY A 204 20.50 3.97 -10.37
CA GLY A 204 19.27 4.70 -10.08
C GLY A 204 18.98 4.90 -8.59
N GLU A 205 17.77 5.36 -8.32
CA GLU A 205 17.26 5.54 -6.95
C GLU A 205 15.79 5.12 -6.84
N GLY A 206 15.39 4.68 -5.65
CA GLY A 206 14.02 4.28 -5.37
C GLY A 206 13.89 3.58 -4.02
N ILE A 207 12.67 3.13 -3.72
CA ILE A 207 12.35 2.46 -2.45
C ILE A 207 12.42 0.95 -2.67
N GLY A 208 12.98 0.24 -1.69
CA GLY A 208 12.93 -1.21 -1.57
C GLY A 208 12.09 -1.63 -0.37
N GLY A 209 12.69 -2.46 0.49
CA GLY A 209 12.06 -2.98 1.70
C GLY A 209 12.95 -4.02 2.37
N PRO A 210 12.59 -4.49 3.58
CA PRO A 210 13.36 -5.51 4.26
C PRO A 210 13.31 -6.88 3.56
N HIS A 211 12.29 -7.13 2.72
CA HIS A 211 12.05 -8.41 2.05
C HIS A 211 13.26 -8.97 1.30
N VAL A 212 13.82 -8.18 0.37
CA VAL A 212 15.04 -8.55 -0.38
C VAL A 212 16.30 -8.04 0.33
N GLY A 213 16.17 -6.94 1.08
CA GLY A 213 17.23 -6.37 1.89
C GLY A 213 17.90 -5.14 1.29
N LYS A 214 19.10 -4.84 1.78
CA LYS A 214 19.82 -3.60 1.52
C LYS A 214 20.14 -3.41 0.04
N ASP A 215 20.10 -2.15 -0.39
CA ASP A 215 20.54 -1.70 -1.72
C ASP A 215 19.71 -2.22 -2.91
N MET A 216 18.60 -2.93 -2.64
CA MET A 216 17.72 -3.50 -3.66
C MET A 216 16.49 -2.60 -3.87
N ILE A 217 16.46 -1.88 -4.99
CA ILE A 217 15.37 -0.99 -5.38
C ILE A 217 14.30 -1.78 -6.11
N TRP A 218 13.03 -1.54 -5.80
CA TRP A 218 11.91 -2.20 -6.48
C TRP A 218 11.33 -1.29 -7.57
N PRO A 219 11.19 -1.76 -8.83
CA PRO A 219 10.55 -1.01 -9.91
C PRO A 219 9.15 -0.48 -9.56
N MET A 220 8.41 -1.20 -8.73
CA MET A 220 7.09 -0.77 -8.24
C MET A 220 7.12 0.59 -7.52
N SER A 221 8.18 0.90 -6.76
CA SER A 221 8.29 2.21 -6.10
C SER A 221 8.46 3.34 -7.11
N ILE A 222 9.21 3.10 -8.19
CA ILE A 222 9.43 4.06 -9.27
C ILE A 222 8.14 4.25 -10.09
N ILE A 223 7.39 3.17 -10.32
CA ILE A 223 6.07 3.25 -10.98
C ILE A 223 5.10 4.07 -10.12
N MET A 224 5.02 3.79 -8.81
CA MET A 224 4.18 4.56 -7.89
C MET A 224 4.62 6.01 -7.79
N ARG A 225 5.94 6.28 -7.81
CA ARG A 225 6.48 7.65 -7.86
C ARG A 225 5.94 8.40 -9.08
N ALA A 226 5.94 7.78 -10.26
CA ALA A 226 5.40 8.38 -11.48
C ALA A 226 3.87 8.59 -11.41
N LEU A 227 3.11 7.54 -11.07
CA LEU A 227 1.63 7.57 -11.03
C LEU A 227 1.05 8.56 -10.01
N THR A 228 1.85 8.99 -9.04
CA THR A 228 1.43 9.94 -8.00
C THR A 228 2.11 11.30 -8.10
N SER A 229 2.83 11.56 -9.20
CA SER A 229 3.48 12.84 -9.48
C SER A 229 2.59 13.79 -10.26
N ASN A 230 2.78 15.09 -10.03
CA ASN A 230 2.25 16.17 -10.87
C ASN A 230 3.36 16.88 -11.68
N ASP A 231 4.62 16.42 -11.58
CA ASP A 231 5.77 16.99 -12.28
C ASP A 231 6.13 16.13 -13.50
N ASP A 232 5.96 16.69 -14.69
CA ASP A 232 6.24 16.03 -15.97
C ASP A 232 7.68 15.55 -16.09
N ASN A 233 8.64 16.27 -15.50
CA ASN A 233 10.03 15.87 -15.50
C ASN A 233 10.26 14.65 -14.61
N GLU A 234 9.62 14.61 -13.44
CA GLU A 234 9.68 13.45 -12.54
C GLU A 234 9.07 12.20 -13.20
N ILE A 235 7.92 12.35 -13.87
CA ILE A 235 7.27 11.25 -14.60
C ILE A 235 8.21 10.72 -15.70
N ARG A 236 8.78 11.62 -16.51
CA ARG A 236 9.72 11.25 -17.58
C ARG A 236 10.96 10.54 -17.03
N ASP A 237 11.53 11.04 -15.95
CA ASP A 237 12.69 10.43 -15.31
C ASP A 237 12.39 9.05 -14.75
N CYS A 238 11.22 8.84 -14.16
CA CYS A 238 10.79 7.52 -13.68
C CYS A 238 10.64 6.53 -14.84
N ILE A 239 10.00 6.93 -15.95
CA ILE A 239 9.83 6.08 -17.14
C ILE A 239 11.19 5.74 -17.76
N ARG A 240 12.08 6.73 -17.88
CA ARG A 240 13.46 6.53 -18.36
C ARG A 240 14.21 5.54 -17.47
N LEU A 241 14.12 5.70 -16.15
CA LEU A 241 14.79 4.82 -15.20
C LEU A 241 14.31 3.37 -15.35
N LEU A 242 12.99 3.14 -15.46
CA LEU A 242 12.41 1.81 -15.69
C LEU A 242 12.89 1.19 -17.03
N LYS A 243 13.03 2.01 -18.09
CA LYS A 243 13.60 1.59 -19.37
C LYS A 243 15.08 1.22 -19.30
N THR A 244 15.84 1.71 -18.31
CA THR A 244 17.29 1.44 -18.21
C THR A 244 17.65 0.40 -17.15
N THR A 245 16.72 0.00 -16.28
CA THR A 245 16.98 -0.92 -15.15
C THR A 245 16.42 -2.32 -15.30
N HIS A 246 15.90 -2.67 -16.48
CA HIS A 246 15.37 -4.01 -16.77
C HIS A 246 16.45 -5.05 -17.18
N ALA A 247 17.75 -4.76 -17.02
CA ALA A 247 18.86 -5.68 -17.33
C ALA A 247 18.84 -6.33 -18.74
N GLY A 248 18.25 -5.67 -19.74
CA GLY A 248 18.10 -6.22 -21.09
C GLY A 248 16.98 -7.26 -21.26
N THR A 249 16.16 -7.54 -20.23
CA THR A 249 15.13 -8.59 -20.27
C THR A 249 13.82 -8.16 -20.94
N GLY A 250 13.52 -6.86 -20.97
CA GLY A 250 12.24 -6.33 -21.44
C GLY A 250 11.09 -6.46 -20.44
N PHE A 251 11.35 -6.90 -19.21
CA PHE A 251 10.35 -7.09 -18.16
C PHE A 251 10.69 -6.31 -16.88
N MET A 252 9.66 -6.02 -16.08
CA MET A 252 9.84 -5.52 -14.72
C MET A 252 10.17 -6.67 -13.78
N HIS A 253 11.19 -6.44 -12.95
CA HIS A 253 11.65 -7.36 -11.91
C HIS A 253 11.01 -7.01 -10.55
N GLU A 254 11.21 -7.86 -9.55
CA GLU A 254 10.84 -7.53 -8.16
C GLU A 254 11.75 -6.43 -7.61
N SER A 255 13.05 -6.64 -7.72
CA SER A 255 14.05 -5.63 -7.36
C SER A 255 15.30 -5.72 -8.24
N PHE A 256 16.08 -4.64 -8.26
CA PHE A 256 17.41 -4.56 -8.86
C PHE A 256 18.37 -3.83 -7.92
N HIS A 257 19.65 -4.22 -7.92
CA HIS A 257 20.66 -3.58 -7.09
C HIS A 257 20.94 -2.15 -7.57
N LYS A 258 21.05 -1.20 -6.64
CA LYS A 258 21.21 0.25 -6.93
C LYS A 258 22.43 0.60 -7.81
N ASP A 259 23.42 -0.28 -7.86
CA ASP A 259 24.67 -0.10 -8.63
C ASP A 259 24.85 -1.10 -9.78
N ASP A 260 24.06 -2.19 -9.83
CA ASP A 260 24.17 -3.21 -10.88
C ASP A 260 22.81 -3.82 -11.20
N VAL A 261 22.21 -3.38 -12.30
CA VAL A 261 20.88 -3.82 -12.72
C VAL A 261 20.83 -5.31 -13.07
N LYS A 262 21.97 -5.96 -13.36
CA LYS A 262 22.03 -7.40 -13.64
C LYS A 262 21.86 -8.24 -12.37
N ASN A 263 22.11 -7.66 -11.20
CA ASN A 263 21.73 -8.25 -9.92
C ASN A 263 20.27 -7.87 -9.61
N PHE A 264 19.35 -8.71 -10.09
CA PHE A 264 17.91 -8.53 -9.90
C PHE A 264 17.23 -9.79 -9.37
N THR A 265 16.03 -9.64 -8.84
CA THR A 265 15.20 -10.74 -8.34
C THR A 265 13.92 -10.90 -9.15
N ARG A 266 13.41 -12.14 -9.22
CA ARG A 266 12.20 -12.54 -9.96
C ARG A 266 12.13 -12.01 -11.41
N LYS A 267 12.72 -12.79 -12.31
CA LYS A 267 12.63 -12.56 -13.78
C LYS A 267 11.20 -12.53 -14.35
N TRP A 268 10.21 -13.06 -13.62
CA TRP A 268 8.81 -13.09 -14.03
C TRP A 268 7.92 -12.61 -12.89
N PHE A 269 7.48 -11.36 -12.99
CA PHE A 269 6.58 -10.74 -12.01
C PHE A 269 5.43 -10.02 -12.71
N ALA A 270 4.32 -10.74 -12.92
CA ALA A 270 3.18 -10.25 -13.70
C ALA A 270 2.54 -8.98 -13.13
N TRP A 271 2.55 -8.80 -11.80
CA TRP A 271 2.01 -7.60 -11.16
C TRP A 271 2.83 -6.34 -11.53
N ALA A 272 4.16 -6.39 -11.38
CA ALA A 272 5.03 -5.28 -11.76
C ALA A 272 4.93 -4.96 -13.27
N ASN A 273 4.84 -5.99 -14.12
CA ASN A 273 4.61 -5.83 -15.55
C ASN A 273 3.28 -5.12 -15.85
N THR A 274 2.20 -5.50 -15.15
CA THR A 274 0.87 -4.89 -15.30
C THR A 274 0.89 -3.42 -14.89
N LEU A 275 1.50 -3.10 -13.74
CA LEU A 275 1.64 -1.72 -13.26
C LEU A 275 2.46 -0.85 -14.21
N PHE A 276 3.50 -1.39 -14.84
CA PHE A 276 4.27 -0.65 -15.85
C PHE A 276 3.43 -0.36 -17.10
N GLY A 277 2.68 -1.36 -17.57
CA GLY A 277 1.73 -1.16 -18.67
C GLY A 277 0.66 -0.10 -18.36
N GLU A 278 0.10 -0.13 -17.13
CA GLU A 278 -0.85 0.86 -16.62
C GLU A 278 -0.24 2.26 -16.61
N LEU A 279 0.98 2.44 -16.08
CA LEU A 279 1.70 3.72 -16.11
C LEU A 279 1.86 4.26 -17.54
N LEU A 280 2.32 3.43 -18.48
CA LEU A 280 2.49 3.88 -19.86
C LEU A 280 1.14 4.22 -20.52
N TRP A 281 0.10 3.45 -20.25
CA TRP A 281 -1.24 3.70 -20.77
C TRP A 281 -1.82 5.02 -20.23
N GLU A 282 -1.76 5.25 -18.92
CA GLU A 282 -2.21 6.51 -18.32
C GLU A 282 -1.39 7.70 -18.82
N THR A 283 -0.08 7.55 -18.93
CA THR A 283 0.80 8.59 -19.49
C THR A 283 0.43 8.88 -20.95
N TYR A 284 0.17 7.86 -21.77
CA TYR A 284 -0.24 8.02 -23.16
C TYR A 284 -1.58 8.77 -23.28
N GLN A 285 -2.54 8.45 -22.42
CA GLN A 285 -3.87 9.08 -22.43
C GLN A 285 -3.82 10.54 -21.95
N ALA A 286 -3.01 10.85 -20.93
CA ALA A 286 -3.00 12.17 -20.31
C ALA A 286 -1.92 13.11 -20.84
N LYS A 287 -0.74 12.58 -21.17
CA LYS A 287 0.51 13.33 -21.48
C LYS A 287 1.40 12.57 -22.50
N PRO A 288 0.89 12.27 -23.71
CA PRO A 288 1.60 11.42 -24.68
C PRO A 288 2.98 11.95 -25.09
N GLU A 289 3.19 13.26 -25.02
CA GLU A 289 4.47 13.93 -25.27
C GLU A 289 5.61 13.48 -24.33
N LEU A 290 5.28 12.90 -23.17
CA LEU A 290 6.28 12.35 -22.25
C LEU A 290 6.87 11.01 -22.72
N LEU A 291 6.29 10.37 -23.73
CA LEU A 291 6.68 9.04 -24.21
C LEU A 291 7.55 9.06 -25.48
N VAL A 292 7.64 10.20 -26.18
CA VAL A 292 8.27 10.35 -27.50
C VAL A 292 9.75 10.78 -27.46
N SER A 293 10.38 10.78 -26.28
CA SER A 293 11.80 11.10 -26.09
C SER A 293 12.62 9.92 -25.61
#